data_AF-A0A1G7Q5M2-F1
#
_entry.id   AF-A0A1G7Q5M2-F1
#
_cell.length_a   1.000
_cell.length_b   1.000
_cell.length_c   1.000
_cell.angle_alpha   90.00
_cell.angle_beta   90.00
_cell.angle_gamma   90.00
#
_symmetry.space_group_name_H-M   'P 1'
#
loop_
_entity.id
_entity.type
_entity.pdbx_description
1 polymer ?
#
loop_
_entity_poly.entity_id
_entity_poly.type
_entity_poly.pdbx_seq_one_letter_code
_entity_poly.pdbx_strand_id
1 'polypeptide(L)'
;MNADQIGLVAAAFALVGAGVGIVGAAATGWAEAALATAATGETARFGPVFVAQSYLAATATVLIAAVPLAGVFGVLVGSRARGVVSAATTCGLGTGLGALAYGLVAVTVIVVSQGDAATQAHGLVDALVPTIATAFVSGAVGASTGVLGTVMR
;
A
#
# COMPACT_ATOMS: atom_id res chain seq x y z
N MET A 1 13.55 22.14 -0.66
CA MET A 1 12.64 21.17 -0.01
C MET A 1 11.54 21.95 0.69
N ASN A 2 10.28 21.53 0.51
CA ASN A 2 9.12 22.13 1.20
C ASN A 2 8.52 21.08 2.15
N ALA A 3 8.74 21.23 3.45
CA ALA A 3 8.32 20.25 4.46
C ALA A 3 6.80 20.07 4.52
N ASP A 4 6.04 21.16 4.36
CA ASP A 4 4.57 21.12 4.40
C ASP A 4 4.00 20.30 3.25
N GLN A 5 4.60 20.43 2.06
CA GLN A 5 4.20 19.62 0.90
C GLN A 5 4.55 18.14 1.05
N ILE A 6 5.73 17.84 1.63
CA ILE A 6 6.12 16.46 1.94
C ILE A 6 5.10 15.84 2.90
N GLY A 7 4.76 16.56 3.97
CA GLY A 7 3.79 16.12 4.97
C GLY A 7 2.41 15.90 4.38
N LEU A 8 1.94 16.80 3.51
CA LEU A 8 0.64 16.69 2.86
C LEU A 8 0.55 15.47 1.93
N VAL A 9 1.59 15.21 1.12
CA VAL A 9 1.64 14.01 0.26
C VAL A 9 1.64 12.75 1.13
N ALA A 10 2.45 12.72 2.19
CA ALA A 10 2.51 11.58 3.10
C ALA A 10 1.15 11.32 3.79
N ALA A 11 0.48 12.38 4.24
CA ALA A 11 -0.84 12.29 4.86
C ALA A 11 -1.91 11.80 3.86
N ALA A 12 -1.88 12.28 2.61
CA ALA A 12 -2.78 11.80 1.58
C ALA A 12 -2.62 10.30 1.34
N PHE A 13 -1.38 9.81 1.24
CA PHE A 13 -1.10 8.38 1.14
C PHE A 13 -1.60 7.58 2.33
N ALA A 14 -1.37 8.07 3.55
CA ALA A 14 -1.86 7.39 4.76
C ALA A 14 -3.39 7.26 4.76
N LEU A 15 -4.10 8.31 4.33
CA LEU A 15 -5.55 8.28 4.17
C LEU A 15 -6.01 7.27 3.10
N VAL A 16 -5.34 7.23 1.95
CA VAL A 16 -5.63 6.20 0.94
C VAL A 16 -5.35 4.81 1.50
N GLY A 17 -4.27 4.62 2.25
CA GLY A 17 -3.90 3.36 2.87
C GLY A 17 -4.93 2.86 3.87
N ALA A 18 -5.49 3.76 4.69
CA ALA A 18 -6.60 3.43 5.57
C ALA A 18 -7.81 2.93 4.77
N GLY A 19 -8.20 3.64 3.71
CA GLY A 19 -9.31 3.23 2.84
C GLY A 19 -9.08 1.88 2.17
N VAL A 20 -7.90 1.68 1.59
CA VAL A 20 -7.53 0.41 0.93
C VAL A 20 -7.45 -0.74 1.94
N GLY A 21 -6.92 -0.49 3.14
CA GLY A 21 -6.88 -1.48 4.22
C GLY A 21 -8.28 -1.95 4.63
N ILE A 22 -9.22 -1.01 4.80
CA ILE A 22 -10.63 -1.32 5.12
C ILE A 22 -11.27 -2.17 4.02
N VAL A 23 -11.09 -1.77 2.75
CA VAL A 23 -11.60 -2.54 1.60
C VAL A 23 -10.96 -3.93 1.53
N GLY A 24 -9.65 -4.02 1.78
CA GLY A 24 -8.90 -5.26 1.83
C GLY A 24 -9.46 -6.21 2.90
N ALA A 25 -9.62 -5.73 4.13
CA ALA A 25 -10.19 -6.50 5.24
C ALA A 25 -11.62 -6.99 4.94
N ALA A 26 -12.48 -6.15 4.36
CA ALA A 26 -13.82 -6.54 3.97
C ALA A 26 -13.81 -7.62 2.87
N ALA A 27 -12.93 -7.50 1.88
CA ALA A 27 -12.80 -8.45 0.78
C ALA A 27 -12.25 -9.81 1.26
N THR A 28 -11.23 -9.81 2.12
CA THR A 28 -10.66 -11.05 2.67
C THR A 28 -11.61 -11.72 3.65
N GLY A 29 -12.36 -10.96 4.46
CA GLY A 29 -13.39 -11.51 5.34
C GLY A 29 -14.55 -12.16 4.57
N TRP A 30 -14.95 -11.57 3.44
CA TRP A 30 -15.91 -12.20 2.53
C TRP A 30 -15.36 -13.51 1.93
N ALA A 31 -14.09 -13.53 1.52
CA ALA A 31 -13.44 -14.73 1.01
C ALA A 31 -13.35 -15.84 2.06
N GLU A 32 -13.04 -15.48 3.31
CA GLU A 32 -13.03 -16.39 4.46
C GLU A 32 -14.40 -17.02 4.72
N ALA A 33 -15.47 -16.22 4.67
CA ALA A 33 -16.83 -16.74 4.78
C ALA A 33 -17.15 -17.75 3.66
N ALA A 34 -16.76 -17.43 2.41
CA ALA A 34 -17.02 -18.28 1.26
C ALA A 34 -16.21 -19.60 1.28
N LEU A 35 -14.95 -19.54 1.72
CA LEU A 35 -13.98 -20.63 1.56
C LEU A 35 -13.79 -21.49 2.82
N ALA A 36 -14.05 -20.95 4.01
CA ALA A 36 -13.89 -21.67 5.28
C ALA A 36 -15.23 -22.01 5.94
N THR A 37 -16.16 -21.05 6.05
CA THR A 37 -17.42 -21.30 6.80
C THR A 37 -18.45 -22.12 6.02
N ALA A 38 -18.45 -22.05 4.69
CA ALA A 38 -19.37 -22.82 3.85
C ALA A 38 -18.77 -24.15 3.33
N ALA A 39 -17.51 -24.43 3.66
CA ALA A 39 -16.79 -25.59 3.13
C ALA A 39 -17.22 -26.90 3.79
N THR A 40 -17.31 -27.98 3.00
CA THR A 40 -17.68 -29.33 3.47
C THR A 40 -16.77 -30.41 2.87
N GLY A 41 -16.63 -31.55 3.55
CA GLY A 41 -15.78 -32.65 3.09
C GLY A 41 -14.32 -32.24 2.90
N GLU A 42 -13.70 -32.61 1.77
CA GLU A 42 -12.29 -32.31 1.48
C GLU A 42 -12.02 -30.79 1.37
N THR A 43 -13.02 -29.98 1.01
CA THR A 43 -12.85 -28.51 0.93
C THR A 43 -12.65 -27.86 2.29
N ALA A 44 -13.14 -28.45 3.39
CA ALA A 44 -12.89 -27.97 4.74
C ALA A 44 -11.40 -28.08 5.12
N ARG A 45 -10.68 -29.03 4.51
CA ARG A 45 -9.24 -29.22 4.72
C ARG A 45 -8.40 -28.16 4.00
N PHE A 46 -8.81 -27.76 2.79
CA PHE A 46 -8.07 -26.81 1.97
C PHE A 46 -8.52 -25.35 2.14
N GLY A 47 -9.72 -25.11 2.68
CA GLY A 47 -10.28 -23.79 2.93
C GLY A 47 -9.32 -22.83 3.64
N PRO A 48 -8.74 -23.20 4.80
CA PRO A 48 -7.77 -22.36 5.51
C PRO A 48 -6.56 -21.93 4.68
N VAL A 49 -6.06 -22.81 3.80
CA VAL A 49 -4.91 -22.49 2.93
C VAL A 49 -5.30 -21.44 1.89
N PHE A 50 -6.46 -21.57 1.25
CA PHE A 50 -6.95 -20.57 0.30
C PHE A 50 -7.24 -19.23 0.96
N VAL A 51 -7.77 -19.25 2.19
CA VAL A 51 -7.96 -18.04 2.99
C VAL A 51 -6.61 -17.37 3.27
N ALA A 52 -5.61 -18.09 3.77
CA ALA A 52 -4.28 -17.53 3.99
C ALA A 52 -3.64 -16.95 2.71
N GLN A 53 -3.79 -17.63 1.56
CA GLN A 53 -3.33 -17.12 0.27
C GLN A 53 -4.07 -15.85 -0.17
N SER A 54 -5.37 -15.73 0.12
CA SER A 54 -6.14 -14.52 -0.19
C SER A 54 -5.65 -13.30 0.61
N TYR A 55 -5.33 -13.47 1.90
CA TYR A 55 -4.73 -12.42 2.72
C TYR A 55 -3.34 -12.03 2.19
N LEU A 56 -2.50 -13.01 1.80
CA LEU A 56 -1.20 -12.74 1.19
C LEU A 56 -1.33 -11.97 -0.14
N ALA A 57 -2.25 -12.38 -1.01
CA ALA A 57 -2.50 -11.72 -2.29
C ALA A 57 -3.05 -10.31 -2.12
N ALA A 58 -3.92 -10.08 -1.13
CA ALA A 58 -4.42 -8.76 -0.78
C ALA A 58 -3.27 -7.84 -0.34
N THR A 59 -2.45 -8.27 0.62
CA THR A 59 -1.26 -7.52 1.07
C THR A 59 -0.32 -7.19 -0.10
N ALA A 60 -0.01 -8.17 -0.94
CA ALA A 60 0.86 -7.95 -2.10
C ALA A 60 0.27 -6.91 -3.07
N THR A 61 -1.03 -6.98 -3.33
CA THR A 61 -1.74 -6.05 -4.22
C THR A 61 -1.73 -4.63 -3.65
N VAL A 62 -1.98 -4.48 -2.34
CA VAL A 62 -1.89 -3.21 -1.63
C VAL A 62 -0.52 -2.59 -1.83
N LEU A 63 0.55 -3.35 -1.58
CA LEU A 63 1.93 -2.86 -1.71
C LEU A 63 2.28 -2.48 -3.15
N ILE A 64 1.83 -3.24 -4.14
CA ILE A 64 2.03 -2.91 -5.56
C ILE A 64 1.29 -1.61 -5.93
N ALA A 65 0.08 -1.39 -5.41
CA ALA A 65 -0.74 -0.23 -5.71
C ALA A 65 -0.16 1.11 -5.22
N ALA A 66 0.75 1.11 -4.24
CA ALA A 66 1.41 2.32 -3.76
C ALA A 66 2.28 3.00 -4.85
N VAL A 67 2.88 2.20 -5.75
CA VAL A 67 3.81 2.67 -6.79
C VAL A 67 3.12 3.55 -7.85
N PRO A 68 2.02 3.13 -8.52
CA PRO A 68 1.33 4.00 -9.46
C PRO A 68 0.76 5.25 -8.78
N LEU A 69 0.34 5.15 -7.51
CA LEU A 69 -0.10 6.30 -6.72
C LEU A 69 1.02 7.34 -6.57
N ALA A 70 2.25 6.88 -6.33
CA ALA A 70 3.43 7.75 -6.28
C ALA A 70 3.71 8.45 -7.61
N GLY A 71 3.48 7.75 -8.74
CA GLY A 71 3.60 8.35 -10.06
C GLY A 71 2.61 9.50 -10.27
N VAL A 72 1.33 9.29 -9.91
CA VAL A 72 0.28 10.32 -10.05
C VAL A 72 0.58 11.53 -9.16
N PHE A 73 0.87 11.31 -7.88
CA PHE A 73 1.19 12.40 -6.96
C PHE A 73 2.47 13.13 -7.36
N GLY A 74 3.49 12.42 -7.85
CA GLY A 74 4.71 13.02 -8.35
C GLY A 74 4.43 13.99 -9.48
N VAL A 75 3.69 13.60 -10.53
CA VAL A 75 3.34 14.52 -11.62
C VAL A 75 2.55 15.73 -11.12
N LEU A 76 1.52 15.51 -10.30
CA LEU A 76 0.65 16.57 -9.81
C LEU A 76 1.40 17.60 -8.96
N VAL A 77 2.24 17.15 -8.03
CA VAL A 77 3.02 18.02 -7.15
C VAL A 77 4.18 18.66 -7.91
N GLY A 78 4.85 17.89 -8.78
CA GLY A 78 5.94 18.32 -9.65
C GLY A 78 5.53 19.46 -10.58
N SER A 79 4.32 19.42 -11.14
CA SER A 79 3.78 20.48 -12.01
C SER A 79 3.74 21.87 -11.33
N ARG A 80 3.71 21.91 -10.00
CA ARG A 80 3.69 23.16 -9.24
C ARG A 80 5.08 23.66 -8.85
N ALA A 81 6.09 22.78 -8.87
CA ALA A 81 7.43 23.10 -8.43
C ALA A 81 8.15 24.05 -9.40
N ARG A 82 8.98 24.95 -8.86
CA ARG A 82 9.75 25.93 -9.65
C ARG A 82 11.15 25.43 -10.05
N GLY A 83 11.57 24.26 -9.59
CA GLY A 83 12.88 23.72 -9.90
C GLY A 83 12.95 22.20 -9.74
N VAL A 84 13.74 21.57 -10.61
CA VAL A 84 13.90 20.11 -10.74
C VAL A 84 14.31 19.45 -9.44
N VAL A 85 15.35 19.97 -8.77
CA VAL A 85 15.86 19.40 -7.50
C VAL A 85 14.81 19.52 -6.40
N SER A 86 14.11 20.64 -6.31
CA SER A 86 13.05 20.83 -5.31
C SER A 86 11.86 19.90 -5.59
N ALA A 87 11.52 19.67 -6.86
CA ALA A 87 10.46 18.74 -7.26
C ALA A 87 10.83 17.30 -6.89
N ALA A 88 12.02 16.85 -7.29
CA ALA A 88 12.51 15.49 -7.04
C ALA A 88 12.54 15.17 -5.54
N THR A 89 13.12 16.07 -4.73
CA THR A 89 13.25 15.86 -3.28
C THR A 89 11.91 15.88 -2.56
N THR A 90 11.02 16.81 -2.90
CA THR A 90 9.70 16.93 -2.26
C THR A 90 8.80 15.76 -2.65
N CYS A 91 8.75 15.41 -3.94
CA CYS A 91 7.92 14.30 -4.40
C CYS A 91 8.49 12.97 -3.91
N GLY A 92 9.80 12.74 -4.00
CA GLY A 92 10.40 11.47 -3.59
C GLY A 92 10.30 11.21 -2.09
N LEU A 93 10.57 12.20 -1.24
CA LEU A 93 10.38 12.04 0.20
C LEU A 93 8.89 11.91 0.56
N GLY A 94 8.03 12.72 -0.06
CA GLY A 94 6.59 12.70 0.20
C GLY A 94 5.95 11.36 -0.16
N THR A 95 6.22 10.83 -1.36
CA THR A 95 5.67 9.54 -1.79
C THR A 95 6.36 8.36 -1.13
N GLY A 96 7.65 8.46 -0.79
CA GLY A 96 8.36 7.40 -0.07
C GLY A 96 7.83 7.24 1.36
N LEU A 97 7.81 8.32 2.13
CA LEU A 97 7.23 8.32 3.49
C LEU A 97 5.73 8.01 3.46
N GLY A 98 5.01 8.56 2.47
CA GLY A 98 3.61 8.26 2.24
C GLY A 98 3.37 6.78 1.97
N ALA A 99 4.12 6.16 1.07
CA ALA A 99 4.00 4.73 0.76
C ALA A 99 4.33 3.84 1.97
N LEU A 100 5.29 4.26 2.80
CA LEU A 100 5.57 3.58 4.08
C LEU A 100 4.36 3.65 5.01
N ALA A 101 3.78 4.84 5.22
CA ALA A 101 2.60 5.02 6.06
C ALA A 101 1.38 4.26 5.50
N TYR A 102 1.14 4.36 4.19
CA TYR A 102 0.13 3.63 3.44
C TYR A 102 0.25 2.12 3.68
N GLY A 103 1.45 1.57 3.48
CA GLY A 103 1.72 0.15 3.62
C GLY A 103 1.52 -0.31 5.06
N LEU A 104 2.09 0.40 6.03
CA LEU A 104 1.92 0.06 7.45
C LEU A 104 0.45 0.08 7.87
N VAL A 105 -0.30 1.13 7.52
CA VAL A 105 -1.71 1.24 7.88
C VAL A 105 -2.53 0.13 7.21
N ALA A 106 -2.42 0.00 5.90
CA ALA A 106 -3.23 -0.96 5.14
C ALA A 106 -2.93 -2.41 5.55
N VAL A 107 -1.65 -2.76 5.67
CA VAL A 107 -1.23 -4.11 6.09
C VAL A 107 -1.65 -4.38 7.53
N THR A 108 -1.54 -3.41 8.44
CA THR A 108 -2.00 -3.59 9.82
C THR A 108 -3.49 -3.89 9.86
N VAL A 109 -4.31 -3.13 9.11
CA VAL A 109 -5.75 -3.36 9.05
C VAL A 109 -6.06 -4.76 8.51
N ILE A 110 -5.38 -5.21 7.45
CA ILE A 110 -5.59 -6.54 6.86
C ILE A 110 -5.17 -7.64 7.84
N VAL A 111 -3.99 -7.54 8.45
CA VAL A 111 -3.44 -8.56 9.36
C VAL A 111 -4.27 -8.67 10.65
N VAL A 112 -4.68 -7.54 11.24
CA VAL A 112 -5.53 -7.56 12.45
C VAL A 112 -6.94 -8.08 12.17
N SER A 113 -7.40 -8.01 10.92
CA SER A 113 -8.71 -8.53 10.51
C SER A 113 -8.71 -10.02 10.17
N GLN A 114 -7.57 -10.70 10.26
CA GLN A 114 -7.47 -12.15 10.01
C GLN A 114 -8.33 -12.93 11.01
N GLY A 115 -9.22 -13.78 10.51
CA GLY A 115 -10.01 -14.70 11.35
C GLY A 115 -9.27 -16.00 11.67
N ASP A 116 -9.91 -16.87 12.45
CA ASP A 116 -9.32 -18.12 12.95
C ASP A 116 -8.85 -19.07 11.82
N ALA A 117 -9.47 -19.01 10.64
CA ALA A 117 -9.09 -19.81 9.49
C ALA A 117 -7.82 -19.29 8.79
N ALA A 118 -7.38 -18.07 9.10
CA ALA A 118 -6.23 -17.42 8.50
C ALA A 118 -4.95 -17.53 9.35
N THR A 119 -4.90 -18.40 10.36
CA THR A 119 -3.72 -18.57 11.25
C THR A 119 -2.41 -18.92 10.53
N GLN A 120 -2.48 -19.45 9.31
CA GLN A 120 -1.31 -19.72 8.45
C GLN A 120 -0.90 -18.54 7.57
N ALA A 121 -1.61 -17.42 7.65
CA ALA A 121 -1.25 -16.21 6.93
C ALA A 121 0.02 -15.58 7.52
N HIS A 122 0.54 -14.58 6.80
CA HIS A 122 1.72 -13.84 7.20
C HIS A 122 1.40 -12.86 8.33
N GLY A 123 2.36 -12.66 9.22
CA GLY A 123 2.28 -11.66 10.28
C GLY A 123 2.73 -10.27 9.81
N LEU A 124 2.60 -9.29 10.70
CA LEU A 124 3.02 -7.91 10.43
C LEU A 124 4.52 -7.80 10.17
N VAL A 125 5.32 -8.59 10.90
CA VAL A 125 6.79 -8.60 10.79
C VAL A 125 7.23 -9.12 9.41
N ASP A 126 6.55 -10.13 8.88
CA ASP A 126 6.85 -10.72 7.58
C ASP A 126 6.62 -9.72 6.44
N ALA A 127 5.67 -8.80 6.61
CA ALA A 127 5.35 -7.76 5.64
C ALA A 127 6.25 -6.51 5.73
N LEU A 128 7.11 -6.41 6.75
CA LEU A 128 7.91 -5.20 6.97
C LEU A 128 8.95 -4.95 5.86
N VAL A 129 9.68 -6.00 5.46
CA VAL A 129 10.66 -5.94 4.38
C VAL A 129 10.03 -5.51 3.06
N PRO A 130 8.96 -6.16 2.56
CA PRO A 130 8.33 -5.72 1.31
C PRO A 130 7.69 -4.32 1.44
N THR A 131 7.19 -3.94 2.62
CA THR A 131 6.66 -2.57 2.85
C THR A 131 7.76 -1.51 2.70
N ILE A 132 8.94 -1.74 3.28
CA ILE A 132 10.09 -0.84 3.15
C ILE A 132 10.57 -0.78 1.69
N ALA A 133 10.63 -1.92 1.00
CA ALA A 133 11.00 -1.96 -0.41
C ALA A 133 10.02 -1.15 -1.28
N THR A 134 8.71 -1.30 -1.06
CA THR A 134 7.67 -0.52 -1.71
C THR A 134 7.82 0.98 -1.45
N ALA A 135 8.14 1.37 -0.21
CA ALA A 135 8.37 2.78 0.13
C ALA A 135 9.55 3.36 -0.66
N PHE A 136 10.65 2.62 -0.77
CA PHE A 136 11.83 3.05 -1.53
C PHE A 136 11.51 3.20 -3.03
N VAL A 137 10.85 2.20 -3.61
CA VAL A 137 10.44 2.23 -5.03
C VAL A 137 9.47 3.39 -5.29
N SER A 138 8.48 3.58 -4.41
CA SER A 138 7.52 4.68 -4.50
C SER A 138 8.20 6.05 -4.37
N GLY A 139 9.22 6.17 -3.53
CA GLY A 139 10.04 7.38 -3.43
C GLY A 139 10.81 7.65 -4.73
N ALA A 140 11.43 6.64 -5.33
CA ALA A 140 12.13 6.78 -6.61
C ALA A 140 11.18 7.17 -7.74
N VAL A 141 10.01 6.52 -7.83
CA VAL A 141 8.97 6.83 -8.83
C VAL A 141 8.38 8.22 -8.62
N GLY A 142 8.10 8.61 -7.38
CA GLY A 142 7.61 9.96 -7.08
C GLY A 142 8.64 11.04 -7.40
N ALA A 143 9.93 10.79 -7.14
CA ALA A 143 11.00 11.72 -7.51
C ALA A 143 11.08 11.90 -9.03
N SER A 144 11.10 10.81 -9.80
CA SER A 144 11.23 10.85 -11.27
C SER A 144 10.01 11.50 -11.93
N THR A 145 8.80 11.11 -11.51
CA THR A 145 7.56 11.70 -12.01
C THR A 145 7.36 13.13 -11.54
N GLY A 146 7.88 13.50 -10.36
CA GLY A 146 8.01 14.87 -9.90
C GLY A 146 8.82 15.75 -10.83
N VAL A 147 9.97 15.25 -11.31
CA VAL A 147 10.77 15.95 -12.33
C VAL A 147 10.01 16.06 -13.64
N LEU A 148 9.38 14.99 -14.11
CA LEU A 148 8.54 15.03 -15.32
C LEU A 148 7.41 16.05 -15.20
N GLY A 149 6.77 16.17 -14.04
CA GLY A 149 5.75 17.16 -13.78
C GLY A 149 6.24 18.59 -14.02
N THR A 150 7.52 18.90 -13.72
CA THR A 150 8.05 20.25 -13.93
C THR A 150 8.14 20.67 -15.40
N VAL A 151 8.26 19.71 -16.33
CA VAL A 151 8.37 19.99 -17.77
C VAL A 151 7.03 19.92 -18.51
N MET A 152 6.02 19.30 -17.90
CA MET A 152 4.65 19.20 -18.46
C MET A 152 3.77 20.41 -18.13
N ARG A 153 4.35 21.48 -17.59
CA ARG A 153 3.65 22.66 -17.07
C ARG A 153 3.18 23.61 -18.16
#